data_AF-A0A1Y1MT19-F1
#
_entry.id   AF-A0A1Y1MT19-F1
#
_cell.length_a   1.000
_cell.length_b   1.000
_cell.length_c   1.000
_cell.angle_alpha   90.00
_cell.angle_beta   90.00
_cell.angle_gamma   90.00
#
_symmetry.space_group_name_H-M   'P 1'
#
loop_
_entity.id
_entity.type
_entity.pdbx_description
1 polymer ?
#
loop_
_entity_poly.entity_id
_entity_poly.type
_entity_poly.pdbx_seq_one_letter_code
_entity_poly.pdbx_strand_id
1 'polypeptide(L)'
;FKSRFGNVALTKLSNCRINTLFGEAKKSVYRALVDVHFRNNDFQLELKVVDYDSDVCLLGRYWLDKLIPNWKSKLLDTTISHIEVNHLNSQESMANVIKHLKQKYSGVLSKGFINEFVVNIKVQNSSIPKFCKPYRIPYALKDTVEAEIQKLVK
;
A
#
# COMPACT_ATOMS: atom_id res chain seq x y z
N PHE A 1 3.62 -12.47 -22.29
CA PHE A 1 4.22 -13.79 -21.94
C PHE A 1 4.28 -14.74 -23.13
N LYS A 2 3.14 -15.12 -23.74
CA LYS A 2 3.08 -16.11 -24.85
C LYS A 2 4.08 -15.87 -26.00
N SER A 3 4.32 -14.61 -26.36
CA SER A 3 5.26 -14.23 -27.44
C SER A 3 6.74 -14.47 -27.12
N ARG A 4 7.14 -14.43 -25.86
CA ARG A 4 8.55 -14.51 -25.43
C ARG A 4 8.90 -15.80 -24.69
N PHE A 5 7.90 -16.42 -24.04
CA PHE A 5 8.07 -17.58 -23.17
C PHE A 5 7.01 -18.64 -23.43
N GLY A 6 6.48 -18.73 -24.66
CA GLY A 6 5.42 -19.68 -25.02
C GLY A 6 5.81 -21.16 -24.85
N ASN A 7 7.11 -21.45 -24.82
CA ASN A 7 7.71 -22.76 -24.57
C ASN A 7 7.90 -23.08 -23.07
N VAL A 8 7.67 -22.12 -22.17
CA VAL A 8 7.87 -22.29 -20.73
C VAL A 8 6.57 -22.71 -20.05
N ALA A 9 6.62 -23.80 -19.27
CA ALA A 9 5.45 -24.29 -18.55
C ALA A 9 4.98 -23.30 -17.47
N LEU A 10 3.66 -23.08 -17.43
CA LEU A 10 3.00 -22.23 -16.43
C LEU A 10 2.34 -23.09 -15.35
N THR A 11 2.72 -22.88 -14.11
CA THR A 11 2.10 -23.52 -12.94
C THR A 11 1.19 -22.52 -12.24
N LYS A 12 -0.11 -22.84 -12.12
CA LYS A 12 -1.07 -21.98 -11.40
C LYS A 12 -0.78 -22.01 -9.90
N LEU A 13 -0.70 -20.84 -9.27
CA LEU A 13 -0.54 -20.72 -7.82
C LEU A 13 -1.91 -20.60 -7.15
N SER A 14 -2.27 -21.56 -6.30
CA SER A 14 -3.57 -21.61 -5.61
C SER A 14 -3.71 -20.60 -4.48
N ASN A 15 -2.62 -20.25 -3.80
CA ASN A 15 -2.63 -19.40 -2.59
C ASN A 15 -1.83 -18.10 -2.74
N CYS A 16 -1.69 -17.56 -3.96
CA CYS A 16 -0.96 -16.31 -4.19
C CYS A 16 -1.92 -15.17 -4.53
N ARG A 17 -1.87 -14.10 -3.74
CA ARG A 17 -2.56 -12.83 -4.01
C ARG A 17 -1.53 -11.75 -4.30
N ILE A 18 -1.73 -11.01 -5.38
CA ILE A 18 -0.97 -9.81 -5.69
C ILE A 18 -1.88 -8.62 -5.44
N ASN A 19 -1.46 -7.76 -4.51
CA ASN A 19 -2.16 -6.52 -4.19
C ASN A 19 -1.72 -5.44 -5.16
N THR A 20 -2.69 -4.74 -5.75
CA THR A 20 -2.45 -3.55 -6.56
C THR A 20 -2.62 -2.29 -5.71
N LEU A 21 -2.11 -1.16 -6.20
CA LEU A 21 -2.26 0.14 -5.52
C LEU A 21 -3.72 0.55 -5.30
N PHE A 22 -4.64 0.02 -6.12
CA PHE A 22 -6.08 0.27 -6.03
C PHE A 22 -6.82 -0.74 -5.14
N GLY A 23 -6.10 -1.62 -4.43
CA GLY A 23 -6.68 -2.61 -3.52
C GLY A 23 -7.32 -3.82 -4.22
N GLU A 24 -7.27 -3.90 -5.56
CA GLU A 24 -7.73 -5.08 -6.27
C GLU A 24 -6.71 -6.21 -6.11
N ALA A 25 -7.12 -7.32 -5.48
CA ALA A 25 -6.35 -8.55 -5.45
C ALA A 25 -6.68 -9.41 -6.67
N LYS A 26 -5.70 -9.67 -7.53
CA LYS A 26 -5.91 -10.57 -8.67
C LYS A 26 -5.83 -12.04 -8.23
N LYS A 27 -6.79 -12.86 -8.69
CA LYS A 27 -7.01 -14.25 -8.25
C LYS A 27 -6.22 -15.31 -9.03
N SER A 28 -5.75 -14.97 -10.24
CA SER A 28 -5.04 -15.92 -11.12
C SER A 28 -3.59 -15.49 -11.29
N VAL A 29 -2.73 -16.00 -10.42
CA VAL A 29 -1.27 -15.81 -10.49
C VAL A 29 -0.65 -17.13 -10.94
N TYR A 30 0.20 -17.07 -11.95
CA TYR A 30 0.95 -18.20 -12.46
C TYR A 30 2.44 -18.02 -12.19
N ARG A 31 3.15 -19.14 -12.17
CA ARG A 31 4.59 -19.25 -11.99
C ARG A 31 5.22 -19.85 -13.25
N ALA A 32 6.30 -19.26 -13.72
CA ALA A 32 7.19 -19.81 -14.72
C ALA A 32 8.63 -19.73 -14.21
N LEU A 33 9.44 -20.76 -14.44
CA LEU A 33 10.90 -20.68 -14.25
C LEU A 33 11.52 -20.27 -15.57
N VAL A 34 12.33 -19.20 -15.53
CA VAL A 34 12.98 -18.65 -16.72
C VAL A 34 14.47 -18.49 -16.47
N ASP A 35 15.26 -18.73 -17.50
CA ASP A 35 16.69 -18.47 -17.48
C ASP A 35 16.92 -16.98 -17.76
N VAL A 36 17.67 -16.34 -16.88
CA VAL A 36 17.89 -14.90 -16.86
C VAL A 36 19.39 -14.65 -16.93
N HIS A 37 19.83 -14.12 -18.07
CA HIS A 37 21.19 -13.64 -18.23
C HIS A 37 21.29 -12.18 -17.79
N PHE A 38 22.17 -11.88 -16.84
CA PHE A 38 22.40 -10.51 -16.39
C PHE A 38 23.87 -10.25 -16.11
N ARG A 39 24.41 -9.23 -16.79
CA ARG A 39 25.82 -8.82 -16.80
C ARG A 39 26.73 -9.92 -17.33
N ASN A 40 27.06 -10.92 -16.52
CA ASN A 40 27.90 -12.07 -16.85
C ASN A 40 27.48 -13.34 -16.09
N ASN A 41 26.31 -13.32 -15.46
CA ASN A 41 25.82 -14.44 -14.66
C ASN A 41 24.49 -14.92 -15.21
N ASP A 42 24.30 -16.23 -15.18
CA ASP A 42 23.05 -16.89 -15.52
C ASP A 42 22.33 -17.30 -14.25
N PHE A 43 21.05 -16.97 -14.19
CA PHE A 43 20.19 -17.28 -13.06
C PHE A 43 18.93 -17.96 -13.55
N GLN A 44 18.49 -19.01 -12.85
CA GLN A 44 17.15 -19.53 -13.03
C GLN A 44 16.22 -18.86 -12.01
N LEU A 45 15.34 -17.98 -12.49
CA LEU A 45 14.48 -17.16 -11.63
C LEU A 45 12.99 -17.40 -11.90
N GLU A 46 12.22 -17.22 -10.83
CA GLU A 46 10.77 -17.34 -10.87
C GLU A 46 10.12 -16.07 -11.44
N LEU A 47 9.41 -16.20 -12.56
CA LEU A 47 8.54 -15.17 -13.10
C LEU A 47 7.10 -15.40 -12.64
N LYS A 48 6.48 -14.36 -12.08
CA LYS A 48 5.05 -14.34 -11.78
C LYS A 48 4.28 -13.72 -12.94
N VAL A 49 3.36 -14.49 -13.50
CA VAL A 49 2.53 -14.06 -14.63
C VAL A 49 1.11 -13.84 -14.13
N VAL A 50 0.56 -12.66 -14.40
CA VAL A 50 -0.79 -12.26 -14.00
C VAL A 50 -1.53 -11.84 -15.26
N ASP A 51 -2.82 -12.13 -15.30
CA ASP A 51 -3.71 -11.61 -16.32
C ASP A 51 -4.03 -10.14 -16.01
N TYR A 52 -3.43 -9.22 -16.75
CA TYR A 52 -3.52 -7.78 -16.53
C TYR A 52 -3.41 -7.01 -17.84
N ASP A 53 -4.22 -5.96 -17.99
CA ASP A 53 -4.35 -5.16 -19.22
C ASP A 53 -3.17 -4.20 -19.48
N SER A 54 -1.99 -4.49 -18.92
CA SER A 54 -0.79 -3.69 -19.15
C SER A 54 0.37 -4.58 -19.61
N ASP A 55 1.06 -4.11 -20.65
CA ASP A 55 2.28 -4.72 -21.17
C ASP A 55 3.54 -4.39 -20.34
N VAL A 56 3.38 -3.62 -19.26
CA VAL A 56 4.51 -3.24 -18.40
C VAL A 56 4.95 -4.43 -17.55
N CYS A 57 6.19 -4.87 -17.77
CA CYS A 57 6.83 -5.89 -16.97
C CYS A 57 7.51 -5.25 -15.75
N LEU A 58 7.18 -5.72 -14.54
CA LEU A 58 7.76 -5.20 -13.31
C LEU A 58 8.90 -6.09 -12.81
N LEU A 59 10.04 -5.48 -12.50
CA LEU A 59 11.14 -6.15 -11.83
C LEU A 59 10.92 -6.10 -10.31
N GLY A 60 10.46 -7.22 -9.75
CA GLY A 60 10.20 -7.32 -8.33
C GLY A 60 11.46 -7.37 -7.46
N ARG A 61 11.29 -7.08 -6.17
CA ARG A 61 12.36 -7.15 -5.15
C ARG A 61 13.07 -8.51 -5.09
N TYR A 62 12.34 -9.60 -5.33
CA TYR A 62 12.91 -10.95 -5.37
C TYR A 62 14.00 -11.09 -6.44
N TRP A 63 13.78 -10.54 -7.64
CA TRP A 63 14.81 -10.53 -8.68
C TRP A 63 15.92 -9.54 -8.36
N LEU A 64 15.58 -8.34 -7.86
CA LEU A 64 16.58 -7.34 -7.48
C LEU A 64 17.57 -7.87 -6.43
N ASP A 65 17.08 -8.60 -5.42
CA ASP A 65 17.91 -9.21 -4.38
C ASP A 65 18.91 -10.24 -4.96
N LYS A 66 18.59 -10.88 -6.09
CA LYS A 66 19.46 -11.86 -6.76
C LYS A 66 20.39 -11.23 -7.81
N LEU A 67 19.85 -10.36 -8.65
CA LEU A 67 20.55 -9.76 -9.79
C LEU A 67 21.47 -8.62 -9.36
N ILE A 68 21.09 -7.86 -8.33
CA ILE A 68 21.82 -6.68 -7.86
C ILE A 68 21.95 -6.76 -6.33
N PRO A 69 22.97 -7.47 -5.81
CA PRO A 69 23.24 -7.50 -4.39
C PRO A 69 23.36 -6.07 -3.82
N ASN A 70 22.78 -5.85 -2.64
CA ASN A 70 22.77 -4.55 -1.96
C ASN A 70 22.12 -3.40 -2.76
N TRP A 71 21.19 -3.69 -3.68
CA TRP A 71 20.46 -2.63 -4.41
C TRP A 71 19.73 -1.66 -3.47
N LYS A 72 19.27 -2.13 -2.31
CA LYS A 72 18.55 -1.32 -1.32
C LYS A 72 19.39 -0.16 -0.81
N SER A 73 20.66 -0.40 -0.45
CA SER A 73 21.55 0.66 0.04
C SER A 73 21.91 1.65 -1.05
N LYS A 74 22.06 1.17 -2.30
CA LYS A 74 22.38 2.02 -3.45
C LYS A 74 21.22 2.91 -3.91
N LEU A 75 19.98 2.44 -3.77
CA LEU A 75 18.79 3.18 -4.21
C LEU A 75 18.23 4.11 -3.14
N LEU A 76 18.44 3.80 -1.86
CA LEU A 76 17.81 4.53 -0.77
C LEU A 76 18.67 5.66 -0.21
N ASP A 77 19.95 5.78 -0.62
CA ASP A 77 20.96 6.79 -0.24
C ASP A 77 20.93 7.24 1.23
N THR A 78 20.38 6.37 2.08
CA THR A 78 20.09 6.62 3.46
C THR A 78 20.66 5.44 4.18
N THR A 79 21.39 5.74 5.23
CA THR A 79 21.78 4.91 6.35
C THR A 79 20.53 4.27 6.98
N ILE A 80 19.80 3.44 6.22
CA ILE A 80 18.82 2.51 6.75
C ILE A 80 19.68 1.39 7.31
N SER A 81 20.30 1.70 8.46
CA SER A 81 20.65 0.74 9.47
C SER A 81 19.56 -0.31 9.46
N HIS A 82 19.95 -1.56 9.21
CA HIS A 82 19.16 -2.76 9.42
C HIS A 82 18.10 -2.51 10.51
N ILE A 83 16.88 -2.16 10.11
CA ILE A 83 15.75 -2.34 11.01
C ILE A 83 15.50 -3.84 10.91
N GLU A 84 16.26 -4.60 11.69
CA GLU A 84 15.92 -5.97 12.00
C GLU A 84 14.60 -5.93 12.75
N VAL A 85 13.50 -5.96 12.00
CA VAL A 85 12.15 -6.13 12.55
C VAL A 85 12.07 -7.42 13.39
N ASN A 86 13.03 -8.34 13.19
CA ASN A 86 13.15 -9.62 13.89
C ASN A 86 14.02 -9.60 15.15
N HIS A 87 14.63 -8.48 15.53
CA HIS A 87 15.34 -8.33 16.82
C HIS A 87 14.47 -7.66 17.90
N LEU A 88 13.15 -7.82 17.83
CA LEU A 88 12.32 -7.73 19.02
C LEU A 88 12.66 -8.93 19.90
N ASN A 89 13.68 -8.77 20.74
CA ASN A 89 13.90 -9.64 21.89
C ASN A 89 12.54 -9.94 22.51
N SER A 90 12.27 -11.22 22.73
CA SER A 90 11.02 -11.79 23.26
C SER A 90 10.64 -11.33 24.68
N GLN A 91 11.15 -10.17 25.13
CA GLN A 91 10.88 -9.55 26.42
C GLN A 91 10.08 -8.23 26.29
N GLU A 92 10.05 -7.58 25.12
CA GLU A 92 9.21 -6.39 24.96
C GLU A 92 7.83 -6.76 24.40
N SER A 93 6.80 -6.54 25.21
CA SER A 93 5.41 -6.68 24.78
C SER A 93 5.20 -5.86 23.51
N MET A 94 4.56 -6.43 22.49
CA MET A 94 4.16 -5.73 21.25
C MET A 94 3.46 -4.39 21.54
N ALA A 95 2.78 -4.28 22.68
CA ALA A 95 2.17 -3.05 23.16
C ALA A 95 3.19 -1.91 23.40
N ASN A 96 4.39 -2.23 23.90
CA ASN A 96 5.47 -1.27 24.13
C ASN A 96 6.04 -0.76 22.81
N VAL A 97 6.22 -1.64 21.83
CA VAL A 97 6.67 -1.28 20.48
C VAL A 97 5.66 -0.33 19.82
N ILE A 98 4.36 -0.67 19.88
CA ILE A 98 3.29 0.20 19.35
C ILE A 98 3.28 1.55 20.07
N LYS A 99 3.46 1.56 21.39
CA LYS A 99 3.54 2.80 22.18
C LYS A 99 4.73 3.66 21.74
N HIS A 100 5.91 3.06 21.59
CA HIS A 100 7.11 3.73 21.10
C HIS A 100 6.93 4.31 19.71
N LEU A 101 6.32 3.56 18.79
CA LEU A 101 6.06 4.04 17.42
C LEU A 101 5.05 5.19 17.40
N LYS A 102 3.97 5.10 18.20
CA LYS A 102 3.00 6.19 18.35
C LYS A 102 3.63 7.45 18.93
N GLN A 103 4.57 7.31 19.88
CA GLN A 103 5.30 8.44 20.45
C GLN A 103 6.29 9.04 19.42
N LYS A 104 7.07 8.19 18.75
CA LYS A 104 8.09 8.61 17.77
C LYS A 104 7.49 9.33 16.56
N TYR A 105 6.36 8.83 16.06
CA TYR A 105 5.68 9.40 14.88
C TYR A 105 4.37 10.08 15.26
N SER A 106 4.30 10.69 16.44
CA SER A 106 3.10 11.35 16.95
C SER A 106 2.56 12.42 16.01
N GLY A 107 3.42 13.15 15.30
CA GLY A 107 2.99 14.14 14.30
C GLY A 107 2.28 13.56 13.07
N VAL A 108 2.53 12.29 12.71
CA VAL A 108 1.91 11.61 11.56
C VAL A 108 0.74 10.73 12.00
N LEU A 109 0.87 10.10 13.17
CA LEU A 109 -0.10 9.13 13.69
C LEU A 109 -1.14 9.76 14.61
N SER A 110 -1.02 11.05 14.93
CA SER A 110 -2.09 11.79 15.60
C SER A 110 -3.22 12.09 14.62
N LYS A 111 -4.44 12.17 15.16
CA LYS A 111 -5.55 12.78 14.44
C LYS A 111 -5.25 14.28 14.34
N GLY A 112 -4.70 14.69 13.20
CA GLY A 112 -4.38 16.09 12.92
C GLY A 112 -5.30 16.69 11.87
N PHE A 113 -5.45 18.00 11.91
CA PHE A 113 -6.04 18.78 10.83
C PHE A 113 -4.93 19.28 9.90
N ILE A 114 -5.20 19.33 8.60
CA ILE A 114 -4.32 20.03 7.68
C ILE A 114 -4.66 21.52 7.81
N ASN A 115 -3.95 22.20 8.72
CA ASN A 115 -4.05 23.63 8.85
C ASN A 115 -3.51 24.29 7.57
N GLU A 116 -4.08 25.41 7.14
CA GLU A 116 -3.63 26.23 5.99
C GLU A 116 -3.88 25.65 4.59
N PHE A 117 -4.58 24.51 4.46
CA PHE A 117 -4.97 23.98 3.15
C PHE A 117 -6.37 24.44 2.74
N VAL A 118 -6.46 25.23 1.68
CA VAL A 118 -7.73 25.68 1.11
C VAL A 118 -8.14 24.75 -0.03
N VAL A 119 -9.28 24.07 0.14
CA VAL A 119 -9.87 23.20 -0.89
C VAL A 119 -10.80 24.02 -1.79
N ASN A 120 -10.57 23.97 -3.09
CA ASN A 120 -11.50 24.50 -4.09
C ASN A 120 -12.41 23.38 -4.61
N ILE A 121 -13.67 23.38 -4.17
CA ILE A 121 -14.68 22.43 -4.65
C ILE A 121 -15.33 23.00 -5.91
N LYS A 122 -15.10 22.37 -7.06
CA LYS A 122 -15.71 22.75 -8.35
C LYS A 122 -16.98 21.94 -8.58
N VAL A 123 -18.07 22.63 -8.88
CA VAL A 123 -19.35 22.03 -9.29
C VAL A 123 -19.51 22.13 -10.81
N GLN A 124 -20.35 21.28 -11.39
CA GLN A 124 -20.65 21.34 -12.83
C GLN A 124 -21.36 22.66 -13.18
N ASN A 125 -21.07 23.22 -14.36
CA ASN A 125 -21.57 24.53 -14.79
C ASN A 125 -23.11 24.62 -14.85
N SER A 126 -23.80 23.51 -15.06
CA SER A 126 -25.27 23.43 -15.12
C SER A 126 -25.91 22.99 -13.81
N SER A 127 -25.16 22.97 -12.70
CA SER A 127 -25.70 22.56 -11.40
C SER A 127 -26.56 23.67 -10.77
N ILE A 128 -27.66 23.27 -10.14
CA ILE A 128 -28.60 24.17 -9.48
C ILE A 128 -28.54 23.87 -7.96
N PRO A 129 -28.32 24.89 -7.10
CA PRO A 129 -28.34 24.69 -5.66
C PRO A 129 -29.67 24.11 -5.18
N LYS A 130 -29.62 23.08 -4.34
CA LYS A 130 -30.81 22.48 -3.74
C LYS A 130 -30.82 22.72 -2.24
N PHE A 131 -31.81 23.47 -1.78
CA PHE A 131 -32.06 23.65 -0.35
C PHE A 131 -32.87 22.47 0.18
N CYS A 132 -32.22 21.60 0.94
CA CYS A 132 -32.87 20.47 1.59
C CYS A 132 -33.37 20.86 2.98
N LYS A 133 -34.60 20.45 3.33
CA LYS A 133 -35.10 20.60 4.69
C LYS A 133 -34.25 19.74 5.65
N PRO A 134 -33.94 20.23 6.87
CA PRO A 134 -33.25 19.42 7.87
C PRO A 134 -34.03 18.15 8.21
N TYR A 135 -33.32 17.05 8.43
CA TYR A 135 -33.94 15.82 8.91
C TYR A 135 -34.45 16.00 10.34
N ARG A 136 -35.59 15.38 10.65
CA ARG A 136 -36.08 15.31 12.03
C ARG A 136 -35.21 14.31 12.79
N ILE A 137 -34.47 14.81 13.76
CA ILE A 137 -33.63 13.97 14.63
C ILE A 137 -34.51 13.46 15.79
N PRO A 138 -34.47 12.16 16.13
CA PRO A 138 -35.12 11.64 17.33
C PRO A 138 -34.66 12.40 18.57
N TYR A 139 -35.60 12.76 19.45
CA TYR A 139 -35.30 13.57 20.64
C TYR A 139 -34.22 12.94 21.53
N ALA A 140 -34.20 11.60 21.63
CA ALA A 140 -33.19 10.86 22.39
C ALA A 140 -31.74 11.08 21.92
N LEU A 141 -31.53 11.51 20.66
CA LEU A 141 -30.20 11.77 20.10
C LEU A 141 -29.79 13.24 20.20
N LYS A 142 -30.69 14.14 20.65
CA LYS A 142 -30.47 15.58 20.65
C LYS A 142 -29.17 15.96 21.37
N ASP A 143 -29.01 15.50 22.61
CA ASP A 143 -27.89 15.91 23.45
C ASP A 143 -26.56 15.35 22.93
N THR A 144 -26.56 14.12 22.40
CA THR A 144 -25.38 13.51 21.78
C THR A 144 -24.95 14.25 20.51
N VAL A 145 -25.91 14.63 19.67
CA VAL A 145 -25.64 15.39 18.44
C VAL A 145 -25.13 16.78 18.77
N GLU A 146 -25.75 17.47 19.74
CA GLU A 146 -25.33 18.80 20.17
C GLU A 146 -23.89 18.79 20.71
N ALA A 147 -23.54 17.79 21.53
CA ALA A 147 -22.19 17.64 22.06
C ALA A 147 -21.14 17.42 20.95
N GLU A 148 -21.45 16.60 19.93
CA GLU A 148 -20.53 16.37 18.81
C GLU A 148 -20.41 17.61 17.92
N ILE A 149 -21.50 18.36 17.67
CA ILE A 149 -21.45 19.63 16.93
C ILE A 149 -20.55 20.63 17.67
N GLN A 150 -20.72 20.80 18.98
CA GLN A 150 -19.87 21.70 19.79
C GLN A 150 -18.40 21.31 19.76
N LYS A 151 -18.09 20.02 19.66
CA LYS A 151 -16.71 19.52 19.53
C LYS A 151 -16.11 19.82 18.15
N LEU A 152 -16.90 19.84 17.08
CA LEU A 152 -16.43 20.09 15.72
C LEU A 152 -16.25 21.59 15.40
N VAL A 153 -16.91 22.48 16.14
CA VAL A 153 -16.80 23.93 15.97
C VAL A 153 -15.58 24.53 16.70
N LYS A 154 -15.05 23.83 17.71
CA LYS A 154 -13.80 24.20 18.40
C LYS A 154 -12.58 23.80 17.60
#